data_AF-A0A529JRM8-F1
#
_entry.id   AF-A0A529JRM8-F1
#
_cell.length_a   1.000
_cell.length_b   1.000
_cell.length_c   1.000
_cell.angle_alpha   90.00
_cell.angle_beta   90.00
_cell.angle_gamma   90.00
#
_symmetry.space_group_name_H-M   'P 1'
#
loop_
_entity.id
_entity.type
_entity.pdbx_description
1 polymer ?
#
loop_
_entity_poly.entity_id
_entity_poly.type
_entity_poly.pdbx_seq_one_letter_code
_entity_poly.pdbx_strand_id
1 'polypeptide(L)'
;MLDSCDAGTPREEWHRVGMDFHIELARLSGNEFLFRAVRDAMTRLSRARWLEVRDEAALGRAWAEHHAILAAVRAGDAGEAAHRLSAHIVGSRDRLVTSLHNDRRGLR
;
A
#
# COMPACT_ATOMS: atom_id res chain seq x y z
N MET A 1 4.88 12.18 -5.39
CA MET A 1 5.14 10.74 -5.23
C MET A 1 4.04 9.94 -5.90
N LEU A 2 2.80 9.92 -5.39
CA LEU A 2 1.71 9.18 -6.06
C LEU A 2 1.40 9.72 -7.48
N ASP A 3 1.65 11.01 -7.72
CA ASP A 3 1.45 11.63 -9.04
C ASP A 3 2.60 11.34 -10.03
N SER A 4 3.62 10.56 -9.65
CA SER A 4 4.76 10.24 -10.55
C SER A 4 4.57 8.98 -11.38
N CYS A 5 3.46 8.25 -11.19
CA CYS A 5 3.16 7.04 -11.93
C CYS A 5 1.98 7.28 -12.88
N ASP A 6 2.10 6.75 -14.10
CA ASP A 6 1.11 6.84 -15.17
C ASP A 6 0.99 5.51 -15.93
N ALA A 7 0.20 5.49 -17.01
CA ALA A 7 -0.03 4.29 -17.83
C ALA A 7 1.26 3.73 -18.49
N GLY A 8 2.30 4.55 -18.65
CA GLY A 8 3.60 4.12 -19.19
C GLY A 8 4.58 3.64 -18.11
N THR A 9 4.23 3.80 -16.84
CA THR A 9 5.12 3.49 -15.73
C THR A 9 5.24 1.97 -15.51
N PRO A 10 6.47 1.42 -15.42
CA PRO A 10 6.67 -0.01 -15.18
C PRO A 10 6.06 -0.48 -13.87
N ARG A 11 5.63 -1.74 -13.83
CA ARG A 11 4.99 -2.34 -12.64
C ARG A 11 5.90 -2.33 -11.40
N GLU A 12 7.20 -2.45 -11.60
CA GLU A 12 8.23 -2.35 -10.56
C GLU A 12 8.19 -0.98 -9.88
N GLU A 13 8.04 0.08 -10.68
CA GLU A 13 8.01 1.44 -10.19
C GLU A 13 6.70 1.74 -9.47
N TRP A 14 5.56 1.28 -10.01
CA TRP A 14 4.28 1.30 -9.30
C TRP A 14 4.35 0.61 -7.93
N HIS A 15 4.96 -0.57 -7.87
CA HIS A 15 5.15 -1.30 -6.63
C HIS A 15 6.02 -0.52 -5.67
N ARG A 16 7.20 -0.04 -6.11
CA ARG A 16 8.11 0.75 -5.29
C ARG A 16 7.42 1.99 -4.71
N VAL A 17 6.76 2.78 -5.54
CA VAL A 17 6.08 4.00 -5.12
C VAL A 17 4.93 3.69 -4.15
N GLY A 18 4.14 2.65 -4.41
CA GLY A 18 3.07 2.22 -3.51
C GLY A 18 3.59 1.73 -2.14
N MET A 19 4.80 1.17 -2.09
CA MET A 19 5.46 0.78 -0.85
C MET A 19 6.01 1.99 -0.09
N ASP A 20 6.64 2.91 -0.80
CA ASP A 20 7.22 4.12 -0.22
C ASP A 20 6.14 5.05 0.35
N PHE A 21 4.92 5.05 -0.20
CA PHE A 21 3.79 5.80 0.35
C PHE A 21 3.60 5.54 1.86
N HIS A 22 3.61 4.27 2.28
CA HIS A 22 3.44 3.90 3.69
C HIS A 22 4.59 4.41 4.56
N ILE A 23 5.81 4.34 4.02
CA ILE A 23 7.03 4.75 4.72
C ILE A 23 7.05 6.27 4.93
N GLU A 24 6.72 7.04 3.89
CA GLU A 24 6.67 8.49 3.97
C GLU A 24 5.50 8.98 4.83
N LEU A 25 4.34 8.31 4.78
CA LEU A 25 3.23 8.62 5.69
C LEU A 25 3.63 8.41 7.16
N ALA A 26 4.36 7.34 7.47
CA ALA A 26 4.88 7.11 8.81
C ALA A 26 5.93 8.17 9.21
N ARG A 27 6.78 8.60 8.26
CA ARG A 27 7.77 9.66 8.48
C ARG A 27 7.14 10.99 8.89
N LEU A 28 5.98 11.33 8.32
CA LEU A 28 5.24 12.56 8.65
C LEU A 28 4.79 12.62 10.11
N SER A 29 4.69 11.48 10.81
CA SER A 29 4.36 11.47 12.24
C SER A 29 5.44 12.08 13.13
N GLY A 30 6.66 12.26 12.60
CA GLY A 30 7.84 12.66 13.40
C GLY A 30 8.29 11.60 14.42
N ASN A 31 7.66 10.42 14.43
CA ASN A 31 7.96 9.35 15.36
C ASN A 31 8.91 8.34 14.71
N GLU A 32 10.19 8.43 15.07
CA GLU A 32 11.25 7.57 14.53
C GLU A 32 11.03 6.08 14.83
N PHE A 33 10.43 5.75 15.96
CA PHE A 33 10.08 4.36 16.30
C PHE A 33 9.04 3.79 15.33
N LEU A 34 7.98 4.56 15.05
CA LEU A 34 6.95 4.16 14.09
C LEU A 34 7.50 4.09 12.66
N PHE A 35 8.28 5.08 12.24
CA PHE A 35 8.91 5.10 10.92
C PHE A 35 9.75 3.83 10.67
N ARG A 36 10.62 3.46 11.63
CA ARG A 36 11.44 2.25 11.52
C ARG A 36 10.60 0.98 11.45
N ALA A 37 9.57 0.88 12.29
CA ALA A 37 8.69 -0.28 12.33
C ALA A 37 7.94 -0.47 11.00
N VAL A 38 7.38 0.61 10.45
CA VAL A 38 6.69 0.58 9.15
C VAL A 38 7.65 0.21 8.03
N ARG A 39 8.84 0.82 7.97
CA ARG A 39 9.86 0.49 6.97
C ARG A 39 10.26 -0.99 6.99
N ASP A 40 10.48 -1.56 8.18
CA ASP A 40 10.81 -2.99 8.32
C ASP A 40 9.64 -3.88 7.88
N ALA A 41 8.42 -3.56 8.32
CA ALA A 41 7.22 -4.29 7.89
C ALA A 41 7.04 -4.25 6.36
N MET A 42 7.21 -3.08 5.73
CA MET A 42 7.14 -2.94 4.28
C MET A 42 8.22 -3.76 3.56
N THR A 43 9.45 -3.78 4.08
CA THR A 43 10.54 -4.58 3.52
C THR A 43 10.18 -6.07 3.51
N ARG A 44 9.63 -6.59 4.62
CA ARG A 44 9.22 -8.00 4.74
C ARG A 44 8.01 -8.34 3.85
N LEU A 45 7.08 -7.39 3.70
CA LEU A 45 5.87 -7.57 2.91
C LEU A 45 6.07 -7.37 1.40
N SER A 46 7.17 -6.77 0.97
CA SER A 46 7.43 -6.40 -0.43
C SER A 46 7.14 -7.53 -1.42
N ARG A 47 7.72 -8.72 -1.20
CA ARG A 47 7.51 -9.91 -2.04
C ARG A 47 6.08 -10.43 -2.00
N ALA A 48 5.46 -10.42 -0.82
CA ALA A 48 4.10 -10.91 -0.65
C ALA A 48 3.12 -9.99 -1.38
N ARG A 49 3.27 -8.67 -1.24
CA ARG A 49 2.46 -7.66 -1.96
C ARG A 49 2.64 -7.71 -3.47
N TRP A 50 3.82 -8.12 -3.95
CA TRP A 50 4.02 -8.36 -5.39
C TRP A 50 3.06 -9.43 -5.94
N LEU A 51 2.63 -10.39 -5.12
CA LEU A 51 1.67 -11.44 -5.49
C LEU A 51 0.21 -10.97 -5.42
N GLU A 52 -0.10 -9.95 -4.62
CA GLU A 52 -1.46 -9.41 -4.46
C GLU A 52 -1.90 -8.58 -5.68
N VAL A 53 -1.02 -7.72 -6.20
CA VAL A 53 -1.37 -6.71 -7.22
C VAL A 53 -1.10 -7.25 -8.62
N ARG A 54 -1.89 -8.24 -9.08
CA ARG A 54 -1.61 -8.97 -10.34
C ARG A 54 -2.18 -8.33 -11.60
N ASP A 55 -3.15 -7.43 -11.45
CA ASP A 55 -3.85 -6.79 -12.56
C ASP A 55 -3.99 -5.28 -12.36
N GLU A 56 -4.30 -4.58 -13.46
CA GLU A 56 -4.47 -3.12 -13.49
C GLU A 56 -5.60 -2.65 -12.57
N ALA A 57 -6.65 -3.45 -12.39
CA ALA A 57 -7.77 -3.10 -11.54
C ALA A 57 -7.37 -3.09 -10.05
N ALA A 58 -6.55 -4.05 -9.61
CA ALA A 58 -6.00 -4.10 -8.26
C ALA A 58 -5.07 -2.92 -8.00
N LEU A 59 -4.24 -2.57 -8.98
CA LEU A 59 -3.36 -1.41 -8.91
C LEU A 59 -4.16 -0.11 -8.79
N GLY A 60 -5.15 0.09 -9.67
CA GLY A 60 -6.02 1.27 -9.67
C GLY A 60 -6.78 1.45 -8.35
N ARG A 61 -7.26 0.35 -7.76
CA ARG A 61 -7.89 0.39 -6.42
C ARG A 61 -6.92 0.85 -5.34
N ALA A 62 -5.74 0.24 -5.26
CA ALA A 62 -4.74 0.61 -4.25
C ALA A 62 -4.33 2.09 -4.39
N TRP A 63 -4.20 2.59 -5.62
CA TRP A 63 -3.87 4.00 -5.85
C TRP A 63 -4.98 4.95 -5.44
N ALA A 64 -6.23 4.62 -5.78
CA ALA A 64 -7.38 5.41 -5.33
C ALA A 64 -7.48 5.46 -3.80
N GLU A 65 -7.22 4.33 -3.13
CA GLU A 65 -7.15 4.25 -1.67
C GLU A 65 -6.03 5.16 -1.11
N HIS A 66 -4.82 5.13 -1.69
CA HIS A 66 -3.70 5.99 -1.29
C HIS A 66 -4.02 7.48 -1.45
N HIS A 67 -4.61 7.88 -2.58
CA HIS A 67 -5.04 9.26 -2.82
C HIS A 67 -6.10 9.73 -1.83
N ALA A 68 -7.07 8.87 -1.49
CA ALA A 68 -8.09 9.19 -0.50
C ALA A 68 -7.50 9.42 0.91
N ILE A 69 -6.54 8.58 1.32
CA ILE A 69 -5.81 8.77 2.59
C ILE A 69 -5.06 10.10 2.57
N LEU A 70 -4.31 10.37 1.49
CA LEU A 70 -3.53 11.61 1.38
C LEU A 70 -4.42 12.86 1.37
N ALA A 71 -5.61 12.78 0.76
CA ALA A 71 -6.58 13.87 0.77
C ALA A 71 -7.07 14.17 2.19
N ALA A 72 -7.41 13.13 2.99
CA ALA A 72 -7.80 13.31 4.38
C ALA A 72 -6.67 13.91 5.24
N VAL A 73 -5.43 13.45 5.04
CA VAL A 73 -4.24 14.01 5.71
C VAL A 73 -4.04 15.49 5.34
N ARG A 74 -4.16 15.85 4.06
CA ARG A 74 -4.03 17.24 3.59
C ARG A 74 -5.14 18.15 4.13
N ALA A 75 -6.34 17.61 4.33
CA ALA A 75 -7.46 18.32 4.95
C ALA A 75 -7.31 18.49 6.47
N GLY A 76 -6.31 17.84 7.09
CA GLY A 76 -6.14 17.84 8.55
C GLY A 76 -7.15 16.96 9.30
N ASP A 77 -7.92 16.11 8.59
CA ASP A 77 -8.89 15.21 9.19
C ASP A 77 -8.20 13.91 9.63
N ALA A 78 -7.67 13.93 10.85
CA ALA A 78 -6.99 12.79 11.43
C ALA A 78 -7.90 11.56 11.59
N GLY A 79 -9.21 11.78 11.85
CA GLY A 79 -10.18 10.70 12.04
C GLY A 79 -10.42 9.94 10.74
N GLU A 80 -10.72 10.67 9.67
CA GLU A 80 -10.92 10.08 8.34
C GLU A 80 -9.63 9.46 7.80
N ALA A 81 -8.47 10.10 7.99
CA ALA A 81 -7.19 9.55 7.59
C ALA A 81 -6.91 8.19 8.27
N ALA A 82 -7.15 8.10 9.58
CA ALA A 82 -6.98 6.85 10.33
C ALA A 82 -7.99 5.77 9.88
N HIS A 83 -9.25 6.14 9.65
CA HIS A 83 -10.27 5.22 9.18
C HIS A 83 -9.91 4.63 7.80
N ARG A 84 -9.57 5.48 6.84
CA ARG A 84 -9.16 5.09 5.48
C ARG A 84 -7.91 4.23 5.49
N LEU A 85 -6.89 4.61 6.28
CA LEU A 85 -5.65 3.85 6.37
C LEU A 85 -5.89 2.46 6.96
N SER A 86 -6.69 2.36 8.02
CA SER A 86 -7.04 1.08 8.63
C SER A 86 -7.79 0.17 7.64
N ALA A 87 -8.81 0.71 6.96
CA ALA A 87 -9.56 -0.03 5.94
C ALA A 87 -8.65 -0.51 4.78
N HIS A 88 -7.73 0.32 4.31
CA HIS A 88 -6.75 -0.04 3.29
C HIS A 88 -5.84 -1.19 3.74
N ILE A 89 -5.30 -1.13 4.96
CA ILE A 89 -4.41 -2.17 5.50
C ILE A 89 -5.16 -3.51 5.64
N VAL A 90 -6.37 -3.49 6.19
CA VAL A 90 -7.21 -4.69 6.32
C VAL A 90 -7.55 -5.27 4.94
N GLY A 91 -7.98 -4.43 4.00
CA GLY A 91 -8.29 -4.86 2.64
C GLY A 91 -7.09 -5.48 1.92
N SER A 92 -5.90 -4.87 2.03
CA SER A 92 -4.66 -5.42 1.45
C SER A 92 -4.27 -6.75 2.09
N ARG A 93 -4.37 -6.87 3.42
CA ARG A 93 -4.15 -8.14 4.12
C ARG A 93 -5.07 -9.24 3.59
N ASP A 94 -6.37 -8.98 3.48
CA ASP A 94 -7.35 -9.99 3.10
C ASP A 94 -7.14 -10.48 1.66
N ARG A 95 -6.81 -9.55 0.75
CA ARG A 95 -6.45 -9.88 -0.64
C ARG A 95 -5.15 -10.67 -0.74
N LEU A 96 -4.15 -10.31 0.06
CA LEU A 96 -2.89 -11.05 0.12
C LEU A 96 -3.10 -12.48 0.61
N VAL A 97 -3.83 -12.68 1.70
CA VAL A 97 -4.14 -14.02 2.24
C VAL A 97 -4.90 -14.85 1.20
N THR A 98 -5.87 -14.24 0.51
CA THR A 98 -6.59 -14.90 -0.60
C THR A 98 -5.64 -15.31 -1.72
N SER A 99 -4.74 -14.42 -2.14
CA SER A 99 -3.79 -14.69 -3.22
C SER A 99 -2.83 -15.83 -2.86
N LEU A 100 -2.31 -15.85 -1.63
CA LEU A 100 -1.45 -16.93 -1.13
C LEU A 100 -2.17 -18.28 -1.09
N HIS A 101 -3.45 -18.31 -0.72
CA HIS A 101 -4.24 -19.55 -0.77
C HIS A 101 -4.45 -20.05 -2.20
N ASN A 102 -4.68 -19.15 -3.15
CA ASN A 102 -4.88 -19.51 -4.56
C ASN A 102 -3.60 -20.01 -5.22
N ASP A 103 -2.46 -19.35 -4.98
CA ASP A 103 -1.17 -19.78 -5.52
C ASP A 103 -0.77 -21.17 -5.00
N ARG A 104 -1.03 -21.46 -3.70
CA ARG A 104 -0.79 -22.80 -3.13
C ARG A 104 -1.67 -23.89 -3.75
N ARG A 105 -2.85 -23.55 -4.27
CA ARG A 105 -3.74 -24.50 -4.95
C ARG A 105 -3.31 -24.76 -6.40
N GLY A 106 -2.69 -23.78 -7.07
CA GLY A 106 -2.19 -23.93 -8.44
C GLY A 106 -0.88 -24.72 -8.58
N LEU A 107 -0.22 -25.06 -7.46
CA LEU A 107 0.99 -25.88 -7.41
C LEU A 107 0.71 -27.37 -7.13
N ARG A 108 -0.56 -27.77 -7.05
CA ARG A 108 -1.01 -29.16 -6.94
C ARG A 108 -1.61 -29.62 -8.26
#